data_AF-A0A8K0UUA8-F1
#
_entry.id   AF-A0A8K0UUA8-F1
#
_cell.length_a   1.000
_cell.length_b   1.000
_cell.length_c   1.000
_cell.angle_alpha   90.00
_cell.angle_beta   90.00
_cell.angle_gamma   90.00
#
_symmetry.space_group_name_H-M   'P 1'
#
loop_
_entity.id
_entity.type
_entity.pdbx_description
1 polymer ?
#
loop_
_entity_poly.entity_id
_entity_poly.type
_entity_poly.pdbx_seq_one_letter_code
_entity_poly.pdbx_strand_id
1 'polypeptide(L)'
;MRGVSIPSHQYARTAEAYLQLDSTVSPATVQEMAASCRAFTRVVLRLRAQAEAEAEHNARLMASLPRTPPRTTNGAVSPPNSRWGHSRSSSRAPSPTSSYGHSHSQNVSPSVRSGPVNTFRSPLFRPRRAPLLQVFIPSPEGDWLSDASVLGCEAELKKAGVLHCMRAGDVVWDVAVGDEGNVGRLVWDGSYLIDLDYTYSRVGDLPRYLPTLAFPPSYFHRVIRTMGTGNPVVHVDLAPWADQIASNLQLLQDRMKTETPQGGHHTVVRWVHRSTFIIKPPPGSRSIRIPVPSTAGPGPSPSGAWIIDPGWYGTVVVETEGTNEGLADLQARCQGAFPLRAEGAAMSPERAHREERRTVFRILRERSRPGEIWLRTVREKERLLPQ
;
A
#
# COMPACT_ATOMS: atom_id res chain seq x y z
N MET A 1 23.94 -9.51 13.96
CA MET A 1 22.59 -9.59 13.36
C MET A 1 22.66 -10.45 12.11
N ARG A 2 22.65 -11.78 12.23
CA ARG A 2 22.82 -12.67 11.07
C ARG A 2 21.69 -12.51 10.03
N GLY A 3 20.47 -12.17 10.46
CA GLY A 3 19.31 -12.01 9.57
C GLY A 3 19.34 -10.79 8.64
N VAL A 4 20.29 -9.87 8.84
CA VAL A 4 20.54 -8.76 7.91
C VAL A 4 21.71 -9.08 6.98
N SER A 5 22.58 -10.03 7.34
CA SER A 5 23.79 -10.38 6.59
C SER A 5 23.66 -11.66 5.78
N ILE A 6 22.71 -12.55 6.12
CA ILE A 6 22.45 -13.78 5.37
C ILE A 6 21.57 -13.43 4.15
N PRO A 7 22.03 -13.69 2.91
CA PRO A 7 21.20 -13.54 1.72
C PRO A 7 19.92 -14.38 1.81
N SER A 8 18.78 -13.86 1.36
CA SER A 8 17.48 -14.54 1.43
C SER A 8 17.49 -15.96 0.83
N HIS A 9 18.18 -16.16 -0.29
CA HIS A 9 18.29 -17.47 -0.94
C HIS A 9 19.00 -18.53 -0.09
N GLN A 10 19.83 -18.14 0.88
CA GLN A 10 20.50 -19.09 1.78
C GLN A 10 19.50 -19.72 2.75
N TYR A 11 18.46 -18.99 3.16
CA TYR A 11 17.40 -19.54 4.00
C TYR A 11 16.67 -20.66 3.25
N ALA A 12 16.20 -20.37 2.04
CA ALA A 12 15.51 -21.36 1.19
C ALA A 12 16.38 -22.61 0.93
N ARG A 13 17.64 -22.42 0.51
CA ARG A 13 18.59 -23.54 0.31
C ARG A 13 18.78 -24.38 1.57
N THR A 14 18.88 -23.75 2.75
CA THR A 14 19.03 -24.47 4.02
C THR A 14 17.76 -25.26 4.36
N ALA A 15 16.58 -24.69 4.10
CA ALA A 15 15.31 -25.37 4.29
C ALA A 15 15.18 -26.58 3.35
N GLU A 16 15.46 -26.42 2.06
CA GLU A 16 15.45 -27.51 1.08
C GLU A 16 16.39 -28.66 1.48
N ALA A 17 17.64 -28.35 1.84
CA ALA A 17 18.61 -29.37 2.26
C ALA A 17 18.17 -30.11 3.54
N TYR A 18 17.58 -29.39 4.50
CA TYR A 18 17.03 -30.00 5.71
C TYR A 18 15.85 -30.95 5.40
N LEU A 19 14.96 -30.55 4.49
CA LEU A 19 13.79 -31.34 4.12
C LEU A 19 14.14 -32.58 3.28
N GLN A 20 15.19 -32.51 2.46
CA GLN A 20 15.70 -33.65 1.70
C GLN A 20 16.43 -34.69 2.59
N LEU A 21 16.39 -34.54 3.92
CA LEU A 21 17.12 -35.35 4.90
C LEU A 21 18.62 -35.42 4.58
N ASP A 22 19.17 -34.36 3.99
CA ASP A 22 20.60 -34.31 3.74
C ASP A 22 21.33 -34.15 5.08
N SER A 23 22.17 -35.13 5.41
CA SER A 23 22.92 -35.23 6.68
C SER A 23 23.85 -34.02 6.95
N THR A 24 24.02 -33.15 5.96
CA THR A 24 24.83 -31.93 6.02
C THR A 24 24.21 -30.81 6.87
N VAL A 25 22.88 -30.77 7.00
CA VAL A 25 22.18 -29.71 7.76
C VAL A 25 21.73 -30.21 9.11
N SER A 26 22.45 -29.78 10.16
CA SER A 26 22.09 -30.12 11.53
C SER A 26 20.78 -29.42 11.96
N PRO A 27 19.95 -30.04 12.81
CA PRO A 27 18.78 -29.38 13.43
C PRO A 27 19.15 -28.09 14.18
N ALA A 28 20.37 -28.00 14.71
CA ALA A 28 20.87 -26.78 15.36
C ALA A 28 20.98 -25.61 14.37
N THR A 29 21.35 -25.88 13.11
CA THR A 29 21.40 -24.86 12.04
C THR A 29 20.01 -24.29 11.77
N VAL A 30 18.98 -25.15 11.68
CA VAL A 30 17.57 -24.73 11.51
C VAL A 30 17.11 -23.85 12.68
N GLN A 31 17.43 -24.26 13.91
CA GLN A 31 17.12 -23.47 15.11
C GLN A 31 17.82 -22.10 15.11
N GLU A 32 19.07 -22.04 14.64
CA GLU A 32 19.81 -20.79 14.51
C GLU A 32 19.21 -19.85 13.46
N MET A 33 18.80 -20.38 12.30
CA MET A 33 18.10 -19.62 11.26
C MET A 33 16.79 -19.02 11.80
N ALA A 34 15.98 -19.83 12.49
CA ALA A 34 14.75 -19.36 13.13
C ALA A 34 15.04 -18.29 14.21
N ALA A 35 16.06 -18.50 15.05
CA ALA A 35 16.47 -17.51 16.06
C ALA A 35 16.90 -16.18 15.44
N SER A 36 17.58 -16.24 14.30
CA SER A 36 17.99 -15.08 13.52
C SER A 36 16.78 -14.29 13.00
N CYS A 37 15.77 -14.96 12.44
CA CYS A 37 14.51 -14.35 11.99
C CYS A 37 13.74 -13.72 13.15
N ARG A 38 13.62 -14.41 14.30
CA ARG A 38 13.01 -13.85 15.52
C ARG A 38 13.73 -12.58 16.00
N ALA A 39 15.07 -12.55 15.93
CA ALA A 39 15.84 -11.36 16.26
C ALA A 39 15.59 -10.21 15.26
N PHE A 40 15.56 -10.50 13.96
CA PHE A 40 15.24 -9.53 12.91
C PHE A 40 13.86 -8.90 13.10
N THR A 41 12.83 -9.73 13.29
CA THR A 41 11.45 -9.29 13.52
C THR A 41 11.33 -8.35 14.73
N ARG A 42 12.01 -8.67 15.85
CA ARG A 42 12.07 -7.77 17.01
C ARG A 42 12.71 -6.42 16.69
N VAL A 43 13.77 -6.40 15.88
CA VAL A 43 14.45 -5.15 15.48
C VAL A 43 13.54 -4.29 14.60
N VAL A 44 12.89 -4.88 13.59
CA VAL A 44 11.99 -4.14 12.68
C VAL A 44 10.84 -3.49 13.46
N LEU A 45 10.24 -4.22 14.40
CA LEU A 45 9.14 -3.70 15.21
C LEU A 45 9.58 -2.62 16.20
N ARG A 46 10.78 -2.73 16.78
CA ARG A 46 11.37 -1.66 17.60
C ARG A 46 11.64 -0.40 16.78
N LEU A 47 12.15 -0.56 15.56
CA LEU A 47 12.38 0.55 14.63
C LEU A 47 11.06 1.25 14.28
N ARG A 48 9.97 0.50 14.09
CA ARG A 48 8.64 1.08 13.94
C ARG A 48 8.24 1.90 15.16
N ALA A 49 8.33 1.32 16.35
CA ALA A 49 7.95 2.01 17.59
C ALA A 49 8.75 3.31 17.78
N GLN A 50 10.06 3.29 17.49
CA GLN A 50 10.91 4.48 17.52
C GLN A 50 10.46 5.55 16.51
N ALA A 51 10.19 5.13 15.26
CA ALA A 51 9.75 6.04 14.21
C ALA A 51 8.42 6.73 14.55
N GLU A 52 7.50 6.00 15.17
CA GLU A 52 6.19 6.51 15.59
C GLU A 52 6.31 7.46 16.79
N ALA A 53 7.12 7.11 17.79
CA ALA A 53 7.38 7.98 18.93
C ALA A 53 8.03 9.31 18.49
N GLU A 54 8.95 9.26 17.54
CA GLU A 54 9.57 10.46 16.95
C GLU A 54 8.56 11.29 16.15
N ALA A 55 7.70 10.65 15.36
CA ALA A 55 6.64 11.33 14.63
C ALA A 55 5.63 12.02 15.57
N GLU A 56 5.25 11.36 16.66
CA GLU A 56 4.37 11.94 17.67
C GLU A 56 5.03 13.13 18.39
N HIS A 57 6.30 12.98 18.79
CA HIS A 57 7.06 14.07 19.40
C HIS A 57 7.13 15.29 18.47
N ASN A 58 7.45 15.07 17.19
CA ASN A 58 7.49 16.11 16.17
C ASN A 58 6.11 16.76 15.96
N ALA A 59 5.03 15.99 15.97
CA ALA A 59 3.67 16.52 15.87
C ALA A 59 3.31 17.41 17.07
N ARG A 60 3.72 17.03 18.29
CA ARG A 60 3.51 17.85 19.51
C ARG A 60 4.29 19.15 19.45
N LEU A 61 5.55 19.12 19.00
CA LEU A 61 6.36 20.32 18.80
C LEU A 61 5.76 21.25 17.74
N MET A 62 5.25 20.70 16.62
CA MET A 62 4.59 21.51 15.60
C MET A 62 3.28 22.12 16.10
N ALA A 63 2.56 21.45 16.99
CA ALA A 63 1.33 21.95 17.58
C ALA A 63 1.55 23.07 18.62
N SER A 64 2.73 23.13 19.26
CA SER A 64 3.07 24.18 20.23
C SER A 64 3.66 25.45 19.61
N LEU A 65 3.99 25.44 18.31
CA LEU A 65 4.45 26.63 17.60
C LEU A 65 3.27 27.61 17.40
N PRO A 66 3.47 28.92 17.66
CA PRO A 66 2.43 29.91 17.44
C PRO A 66 2.05 29.93 15.95
N ARG A 67 0.78 29.64 15.64
CA ARG A 67 0.20 29.81 14.31
C ARG A 67 0.25 31.31 13.97
N THR A 68 1.24 31.73 13.19
CA THR A 68 1.24 33.07 12.61
C THR A 68 -0.04 33.23 11.78
N PRO A 69 -0.86 34.26 12.03
CA PRO A 69 -2.07 34.48 11.24
C PRO A 69 -1.71 34.66 9.76
N PRO A 70 -2.58 34.23 8.83
CA PRO A 70 -2.35 34.46 7.42
C PRO A 70 -2.23 35.96 7.18
N ARG A 71 -1.06 36.38 6.69
CA ARG A 71 -0.77 37.77 6.35
C ARG A 71 -1.73 38.18 5.23
N THR A 72 -2.75 38.95 5.57
CA THR A 72 -3.65 39.62 4.63
C THR A 72 -2.83 40.59 3.79
N THR A 73 -2.47 40.18 2.57
CA THR A 73 -1.95 41.10 1.57
C THR A 73 -3.11 41.90 1.00
N ASN A 74 -3.41 43.03 1.64
CA ASN A 74 -4.14 44.13 1.03
C ASN A 74 -3.17 44.95 0.16
N GLY A 75 -3.58 45.27 -1.07
CA GLY A 75 -2.91 46.20 -2.00
C GLY A 75 -1.91 45.51 -2.93
N ALA A 76 -1.84 45.76 -4.23
CA ALA A 76 -2.46 46.80 -5.04
C ALA A 76 -2.53 46.33 -6.50
N VAL A 77 -3.53 46.84 -7.21
CA VAL A 77 -3.73 46.73 -8.66
C VAL A 77 -2.64 47.50 -9.38
N SER A 78 -1.97 46.87 -10.36
CA SER A 78 -1.30 47.55 -11.48
C SER A 78 -1.22 46.61 -12.69
N PRO A 79 -1.28 47.16 -13.92
CA PRO A 79 -1.82 46.49 -15.12
C PRO A 79 -0.76 45.71 -15.94
N PRO A 80 -1.18 44.95 -16.97
CA PRO A 80 -0.35 43.91 -17.58
C PRO A 80 0.56 44.51 -18.66
N ASN A 81 1.83 44.10 -18.67
CA ASN A 81 2.66 44.25 -19.86
C ASN A 81 3.21 42.89 -20.26
N SER A 82 2.70 42.42 -21.38
CA SER A 82 3.09 41.20 -22.07
C SER A 82 4.46 41.36 -22.70
N ARG A 83 5.38 40.44 -22.42
CA ARG A 83 6.42 40.06 -23.38
C ARG A 83 6.82 38.61 -23.19
N TRP A 84 6.63 37.88 -24.27
CA TRP A 84 6.92 36.48 -24.48
C TRP A 84 8.42 36.18 -24.34
N GLY A 85 8.72 34.99 -23.82
CA GLY A 85 10.05 34.42 -23.72
C GLY A 85 10.01 32.99 -23.17
N HIS A 86 9.35 32.09 -23.91
CA HIS A 86 9.34 30.66 -23.58
C HIS A 86 10.67 30.01 -23.98
N SER A 87 11.64 29.98 -23.06
CA SER A 87 12.73 29.01 -23.08
C SER A 87 12.39 27.85 -22.15
N ARG A 88 12.18 26.69 -22.77
CA ARG A 88 11.90 25.38 -22.18
C ARG A 88 12.99 25.00 -21.19
N SER A 89 12.67 24.93 -19.89
CA SER A 89 13.53 24.24 -18.93
C SER A 89 13.26 22.74 -19.02
N SER A 90 14.23 22.04 -19.59
CA SER A 90 14.28 20.58 -19.73
C SER A 90 14.26 19.91 -18.36
N SER A 91 13.15 19.28 -18.01
CA SER A 91 13.07 18.35 -16.87
C SER A 91 13.61 16.98 -17.29
N ARG A 92 14.94 16.87 -17.42
CA ARG A 92 15.62 15.56 -17.37
C ARG A 92 15.93 15.25 -15.91
N ALA A 93 15.48 14.08 -15.46
CA ALA A 93 15.81 13.52 -14.16
C ALA A 93 17.34 13.35 -14.04
N PRO A 94 17.97 13.66 -12.89
CA PRO A 94 19.36 13.32 -12.68
C PRO A 94 19.48 11.80 -12.52
N SER A 95 20.24 11.17 -13.41
CA SER A 95 20.62 9.75 -13.31
C SER A 95 21.47 9.50 -12.05
N PRO A 96 21.45 8.29 -11.47
CA PRO A 96 22.23 7.96 -10.28
C PRO A 96 23.69 7.75 -10.67
N THR A 97 24.56 8.70 -10.33
CA THR A 97 26.01 8.45 -10.30
C THR A 97 26.37 8.00 -8.89
N SER A 98 26.99 6.83 -8.82
CA SER A 98 27.61 6.26 -7.62
C SER A 98 28.73 7.17 -7.10
N SER A 99 28.76 7.43 -5.80
CA SER A 99 30.01 7.80 -5.10
C SER A 99 29.93 7.48 -3.61
N TYR A 100 30.70 6.48 -3.20
CA TYR A 100 31.38 6.46 -1.90
C TYR A 100 32.20 7.76 -1.73
N GLY A 101 32.25 8.34 -0.52
CA GLY A 101 33.21 9.42 -0.26
C GLY A 101 32.92 10.31 0.95
N HIS A 102 33.58 9.97 2.06
CA HIS A 102 34.18 10.81 3.12
C HIS A 102 33.52 12.10 3.65
N SER A 103 33.38 12.05 4.98
CA SER A 103 33.35 13.15 5.94
C SER A 103 34.54 14.12 5.82
N HIS A 104 34.26 15.41 5.68
CA HIS A 104 35.11 16.47 6.22
C HIS A 104 34.34 17.77 6.50
N SER A 105 34.93 18.55 7.39
CA SER A 105 34.40 19.54 8.32
C SER A 105 34.24 20.97 7.78
N GLN A 106 33.39 21.72 8.48
CA GLN A 106 33.39 23.18 8.73
C GLN A 106 33.13 24.16 7.57
N ASN A 107 32.05 24.95 7.67
CA ASN A 107 32.21 26.38 8.00
C ASN A 107 30.92 27.04 8.53
N VAL A 108 31.13 28.06 9.36
CA VAL A 108 30.18 28.73 10.25
C VAL A 108 29.37 29.83 9.55
N SER A 109 28.08 29.91 9.84
CA SER A 109 27.24 31.12 9.68
C SER A 109 26.10 31.08 10.72
N PRO A 110 25.88 32.13 11.55
CA PRO A 110 24.86 32.11 12.58
C PRO A 110 23.52 32.60 11.98
N SER A 111 22.71 31.66 11.51
CA SER A 111 21.29 31.91 11.19
C SER A 111 20.42 31.11 12.15
N VAL A 112 19.64 31.84 12.93
CA VAL A 112 18.45 31.47 13.73
C VAL A 112 18.11 29.97 13.74
N ARG A 113 18.25 29.35 14.91
CA ARG A 113 17.97 27.95 15.22
C ARG A 113 16.51 27.56 14.90
N SER A 114 16.26 27.15 13.66
CA SER A 114 15.33 26.06 13.38
C SER A 114 16.19 24.83 13.13
N GLY A 115 16.54 24.09 14.19
CA GLY A 115 17.25 22.83 14.04
C GLY A 115 16.47 21.91 13.09
N PRO A 116 17.15 21.09 12.27
CA PRO A 116 16.44 20.10 11.47
C PRO A 116 15.68 19.22 12.45
N VAL A 117 14.36 19.20 12.34
CA VAL A 117 13.55 18.16 12.97
C VAL A 117 14.19 16.85 12.49
N ASN A 118 14.84 16.12 13.39
CA ASN A 118 15.40 14.82 13.04
C ASN A 118 14.25 14.01 12.42
N THR A 119 14.50 13.51 11.22
CA THR A 119 13.55 12.64 10.53
C THR A 119 14.07 11.23 10.64
N PHE A 120 13.31 10.35 11.27
CA PHE A 120 13.62 8.94 11.39
C PHE A 120 14.04 8.36 10.03
N ARG A 121 15.21 7.71 9.99
CA ARG A 121 15.72 7.02 8.81
C ARG A 121 16.27 5.67 9.20
N SER A 122 15.74 4.63 8.59
CA SER A 122 16.26 3.27 8.69
C SER A 122 16.19 2.59 7.33
N PRO A 123 17.19 1.76 6.96
CA PRO A 123 17.10 0.93 5.77
C PRO A 123 16.09 -0.22 5.93
N LEU A 124 15.79 -0.62 7.17
CA LEU A 124 14.93 -1.78 7.47
C LEU A 124 13.45 -1.40 7.65
N PHE A 125 13.16 -0.15 8.03
CA PHE A 125 11.80 0.31 8.23
C PHE A 125 11.62 1.75 7.76
N ARG A 126 10.47 2.04 7.16
CA ARG A 126 10.05 3.39 6.79
C ARG A 126 8.70 3.71 7.43
N PRO A 127 8.52 4.91 8.02
CA PRO A 127 7.22 5.31 8.55
C PRO A 127 6.13 5.21 7.47
N ARG A 128 4.91 4.86 7.88
CA ARG A 128 3.74 4.72 6.99
C ARG A 128 3.94 3.70 5.85
N ARG A 129 4.76 2.69 6.10
CA ARG A 129 4.89 1.47 5.30
C ARG A 129 4.67 0.26 6.19
N ALA A 130 4.18 -0.82 5.59
CA ALA A 130 4.10 -2.11 6.26
C ALA A 130 5.53 -2.55 6.65
N PRO A 131 5.74 -3.01 7.89
CA PRO A 131 6.96 -3.74 8.21
C PRO A 131 6.95 -5.07 7.46
N LEU A 132 8.12 -5.49 6.96
CA LEU A 132 8.35 -6.84 6.46
C LEU A 132 9.05 -7.63 7.56
N LEU A 133 8.31 -8.50 8.23
CA LEU A 133 8.80 -9.38 9.29
C LEU A 133 9.25 -10.71 8.68
N GLN A 134 10.15 -11.41 9.36
CA GLN A 134 10.68 -12.68 8.88
C GLN A 134 10.41 -13.80 9.89
N VAL A 135 10.02 -14.94 9.36
CA VAL A 135 9.95 -16.24 10.05
C VAL A 135 10.66 -17.28 9.19
N PHE A 136 11.02 -18.41 9.79
CA PHE A 136 11.70 -19.50 9.08
C PHE A 136 11.05 -20.81 9.45
N ILE A 137 10.19 -21.33 8.57
CA ILE A 137 9.45 -22.58 8.75
C ILE A 137 9.70 -23.49 7.54
N PRO A 138 10.66 -24.42 7.62
CA PRO A 138 10.78 -25.46 6.60
C PRO A 138 9.50 -26.31 6.58
N SER A 139 8.74 -26.25 5.48
CA SER A 139 7.51 -27.04 5.31
C SER A 139 7.78 -28.32 4.52
N PRO A 140 7.61 -29.52 5.12
CA PRO A 140 7.92 -30.79 4.47
C PRO A 140 7.00 -31.12 3.30
N GLU A 141 5.82 -30.52 3.25
CA GLU A 141 4.85 -30.71 2.18
C GLU A 141 5.17 -29.85 0.96
N GLY A 142 6.11 -28.91 1.07
CA GLY A 142 6.46 -27.95 0.01
C GLY A 142 5.41 -26.86 -0.22
N ASP A 143 4.18 -27.06 0.26
CA ASP A 143 3.10 -26.08 0.22
C ASP A 143 3.28 -25.04 1.32
N TRP A 144 3.74 -23.85 0.91
CA TRP A 144 3.91 -22.69 1.78
C TRP A 144 2.60 -22.11 2.34
N LEU A 145 1.46 -22.56 1.81
CA LEU A 145 0.11 -22.18 2.22
C LEU A 145 -0.62 -23.26 3.04
N SER A 146 0.05 -24.34 3.46
CA SER A 146 -0.62 -25.34 4.30
C SER A 146 -0.96 -24.75 5.68
N ASP A 147 -2.11 -25.14 6.25
CA ASP A 147 -2.54 -24.71 7.59
C ASP A 147 -1.44 -24.91 8.65
N ALA A 148 -0.69 -26.02 8.53
CA ALA A 148 0.44 -26.31 9.40
C ALA A 148 1.58 -25.29 9.28
N SER A 149 1.88 -24.83 8.06
CA SER A 149 2.90 -23.80 7.80
C SER A 149 2.51 -22.45 8.38
N VAL A 150 1.24 -22.05 8.22
CA VAL A 150 0.69 -20.81 8.79
C VAL A 150 0.74 -20.84 10.32
N LEU A 151 0.28 -21.92 10.95
CA LEU A 151 0.37 -22.11 12.40
C LEU A 151 1.83 -22.12 12.90
N GLY A 152 2.75 -22.68 12.12
CA GLY A 152 4.18 -22.62 12.39
C GLY A 152 4.70 -21.18 12.41
N CYS A 153 4.31 -20.37 11.42
CA CYS A 153 4.66 -18.96 11.34
C CYS A 153 4.14 -18.18 12.57
N GLU A 154 2.87 -18.39 12.95
CA GLU A 154 2.29 -17.77 14.15
C GLU A 154 3.03 -18.20 15.43
N ALA A 155 3.39 -19.48 15.54
CA ALA A 155 4.16 -19.99 16.66
C ALA A 155 5.54 -19.32 16.76
N GLU A 156 6.21 -19.04 15.64
CA GLU A 156 7.49 -18.33 15.63
C GLU A 156 7.36 -16.86 16.05
N LEU A 157 6.28 -16.19 15.64
CA LEU A 157 5.96 -14.82 16.12
C LEU A 157 5.65 -14.80 17.61
N LYS A 158 4.93 -15.82 18.11
CA LYS A 158 4.68 -16.02 19.55
C LYS A 158 5.97 -16.25 20.32
N LYS A 159 6.86 -17.13 19.85
CA LYS A 159 8.20 -17.36 20.44
C LYS A 159 9.08 -16.12 20.38
N ALA A 160 8.95 -15.29 19.35
CA ALA A 160 9.64 -14.01 19.28
C ALA A 160 9.12 -12.99 20.31
N GLY A 161 7.93 -13.22 20.87
CA GLY A 161 7.29 -12.37 21.87
C GLY A 161 6.80 -11.05 21.29
N VAL A 162 6.41 -11.01 20.01
CA VAL A 162 6.11 -9.75 19.30
C VAL A 162 4.63 -9.51 18.99
N LEU A 163 3.74 -10.47 19.26
CA LEU A 163 2.33 -10.38 18.88
C LEU A 163 1.65 -9.10 19.40
N HIS A 164 1.97 -8.68 20.63
CA HIS A 164 1.44 -7.43 21.22
C HIS A 164 1.90 -6.16 20.52
N CYS A 165 2.99 -6.23 19.74
CA CYS A 165 3.49 -5.12 18.94
C CYS A 165 2.91 -5.12 17.54
N MET A 166 2.34 -6.23 17.06
CA MET A 166 1.83 -6.35 15.69
C MET A 166 0.52 -5.59 15.50
N ARG A 167 0.26 -5.14 14.27
CA ARG A 167 -0.97 -4.44 13.90
C ARG A 167 -1.48 -4.96 12.56
N ALA A 168 -2.77 -4.78 12.31
CA ALA A 168 -3.35 -5.12 11.02
C ALA A 168 -2.52 -4.53 9.87
N GLY A 169 -2.29 -5.32 8.83
CA GLY A 169 -1.47 -4.99 7.66
C GLY A 169 0.04 -5.19 7.82
N ASP A 170 0.53 -5.66 8.97
CA ASP A 170 1.93 -6.11 9.07
C ASP A 170 2.15 -7.32 8.16
N VAL A 171 3.25 -7.33 7.40
CA VAL A 171 3.54 -8.40 6.45
C VAL A 171 4.60 -9.31 7.05
N VAL A 172 4.31 -10.61 7.05
CA VAL A 172 5.22 -11.66 7.50
C VAL A 172 5.66 -12.44 6.28
N TRP A 173 6.96 -12.73 6.21
CA TRP A 173 7.51 -13.54 5.13
C TRP A 173 8.23 -14.75 5.71
N ASP A 174 7.78 -15.93 5.32
CA ASP A 174 8.52 -17.15 5.55
C ASP A 174 9.68 -17.26 4.57
N VAL A 175 10.87 -16.96 5.06
CA VAL A 175 12.08 -16.96 4.23
C VAL A 175 12.56 -18.37 3.87
N ALA A 176 11.98 -19.41 4.48
CA ALA A 176 12.26 -20.80 4.12
C ALA A 176 11.78 -21.16 2.69
N VAL A 177 10.80 -20.42 2.16
CA VAL A 177 10.19 -20.68 0.86
C VAL A 177 10.92 -19.97 -0.29
N GLY A 178 11.75 -18.98 0.03
CA GLY A 178 12.47 -18.17 -0.98
C GLY A 178 11.77 -16.86 -1.34
N ASP A 179 12.35 -16.11 -2.28
CA ASP A 179 11.98 -14.73 -2.60
C ASP A 179 11.39 -14.56 -4.01
N GLU A 180 10.58 -15.52 -4.44
CA GLU A 180 9.87 -15.46 -5.72
C GLU A 180 8.51 -14.75 -5.56
N GLY A 181 8.28 -13.68 -6.32
CA GLY A 181 6.98 -12.98 -6.27
C GLY A 181 6.60 -12.56 -4.86
N ASN A 182 5.41 -12.98 -4.37
CA ASN A 182 5.00 -12.87 -2.97
C ASN A 182 4.85 -14.23 -2.27
N VAL A 183 5.51 -15.27 -2.79
CA VAL A 183 5.50 -16.59 -2.17
C VAL A 183 6.01 -16.50 -0.73
N GLY A 184 5.31 -17.17 0.19
CA GLY A 184 5.60 -17.15 1.62
C GLY A 184 5.21 -15.85 2.34
N ARG A 185 4.60 -14.87 1.66
CA ARG A 185 4.15 -13.62 2.29
C ARG A 185 2.70 -13.75 2.77
N LEU A 186 2.53 -13.50 4.05
CA LEU A 186 1.26 -13.47 4.78
C LEU A 186 1.04 -12.08 5.35
N VAL A 187 -0.21 -11.70 5.58
CA VAL A 187 -0.56 -10.42 6.21
C VAL A 187 -1.15 -10.70 7.58
N TRP A 188 -0.93 -9.83 8.55
CA TRP A 188 -1.59 -9.90 9.84
C TRP A 188 -2.91 -9.13 9.78
N ASP A 189 -4.04 -9.74 10.14
CA ASP A 189 -5.34 -9.07 10.10
C ASP A 189 -5.69 -8.30 11.39
N GLY A 190 -4.87 -8.48 12.43
CA GLY A 190 -5.10 -8.01 13.79
C GLY A 190 -5.17 -9.15 14.81
N SER A 191 -5.47 -10.36 14.36
CA SER A 191 -5.67 -11.56 15.18
C SER A 191 -4.95 -12.79 14.64
N TYR A 192 -4.88 -12.96 13.32
CA TYR A 192 -4.33 -14.12 12.63
C TYR A 192 -3.48 -13.72 11.41
N LEU A 193 -2.61 -14.64 10.98
CA LEU A 193 -1.98 -14.58 9.67
C LEU A 193 -2.97 -15.03 8.59
N ILE A 194 -2.95 -14.28 7.50
CA ILE A 194 -3.85 -14.47 6.38
C ILE A 194 -3.10 -14.46 5.05
N ASP A 195 -3.62 -15.21 4.10
CA ASP A 195 -3.07 -15.32 2.77
C ASP A 195 -3.38 -14.09 1.91
N LEU A 196 -2.59 -13.93 0.85
CA LEU A 196 -2.88 -12.98 -0.21
C LEU A 196 -4.02 -13.48 -1.10
N ASP A 197 -4.75 -12.55 -1.71
CA ASP A 197 -5.82 -12.86 -2.65
C ASP A 197 -5.28 -12.95 -4.09
N TYR A 198 -5.45 -14.11 -4.71
CA TYR A 198 -4.98 -14.42 -6.05
C TYR A 198 -6.05 -14.19 -7.14
N THR A 199 -7.24 -13.72 -6.78
CA THR A 199 -8.38 -13.59 -7.70
C THR A 199 -8.08 -12.67 -8.91
N TYR A 200 -7.31 -11.60 -8.72
CA TYR A 200 -6.99 -10.62 -9.76
C TYR A 200 -5.48 -10.43 -9.99
N SER A 201 -4.66 -11.27 -9.35
CA SER A 201 -3.20 -11.16 -9.39
C SER A 201 -2.53 -12.51 -9.18
N ARG A 202 -1.67 -12.89 -10.14
CA ARG A 202 -0.93 -14.16 -10.09
C ARG A 202 0.09 -14.20 -8.95
N VAL A 203 0.50 -13.05 -8.45
CA VAL A 203 1.43 -12.94 -7.31
C VAL A 203 0.71 -12.65 -6.01
N GLY A 204 -0.63 -12.58 -5.99
CA GLY A 204 -1.40 -12.21 -4.82
C GLY A 204 -1.43 -10.69 -4.59
N ASP A 205 -2.58 -10.19 -4.14
CA ASP A 205 -2.81 -8.84 -3.64
C ASP A 205 -3.44 -8.92 -2.22
N LEU A 206 -3.74 -7.77 -1.61
CA LEU A 206 -4.37 -7.80 -0.29
C LEU A 206 -5.80 -8.34 -0.37
N PRO A 207 -6.21 -9.16 0.61
CA PRO A 207 -7.55 -9.70 0.62
C PRO A 207 -8.60 -8.64 0.98
N ARG A 208 -9.82 -8.85 0.45
CA ARG A 208 -10.94 -7.90 0.54
C ARG A 208 -11.38 -7.50 1.94
N TYR A 209 -11.18 -8.35 2.93
CA TYR A 209 -11.63 -8.09 4.31
C TYR A 209 -10.69 -7.17 5.07
N LEU A 210 -9.50 -6.86 4.53
CA LEU A 210 -8.69 -5.76 5.02
C LEU A 210 -9.19 -4.43 4.42
N PRO A 211 -9.72 -3.51 5.24
CA PRO A 211 -10.25 -2.24 4.73
C PRO A 211 -9.12 -1.40 4.13
N THR A 212 -9.06 -1.30 2.80
CA THR A 212 -7.93 -0.64 2.10
C THR A 212 -7.76 0.81 2.55
N LEU A 213 -8.87 1.52 2.77
CA LEU A 213 -8.84 2.92 3.21
C LEU A 213 -8.17 3.11 4.58
N ALA A 214 -8.01 2.05 5.39
CA ALA A 214 -7.32 2.11 6.67
C ALA A 214 -5.80 2.25 6.53
N PHE A 215 -5.26 1.99 5.34
CA PHE A 215 -3.83 2.01 5.06
C PHE A 215 -3.51 3.17 4.12
N PRO A 216 -2.37 3.86 4.26
CA PRO A 216 -1.90 4.78 3.23
C PRO A 216 -1.90 4.10 1.84
N PRO A 217 -2.24 4.79 0.74
CA PRO A 217 -2.25 4.20 -0.61
C PRO A 217 -0.94 3.52 -1.04
N SER A 218 0.16 3.87 -0.37
CA SER A 218 1.49 3.34 -0.63
C SER A 218 2.03 2.42 0.47
N TYR A 219 1.22 2.06 1.48
CA TYR A 219 1.63 1.31 2.67
C TYR A 219 2.37 0.01 2.33
N PHE A 220 1.85 -0.75 1.36
CA PHE A 220 2.42 -2.03 0.94
C PHE A 220 3.44 -1.93 -0.20
N HIS A 221 3.79 -0.72 -0.63
CA HIS A 221 4.71 -0.52 -1.76
C HIS A 221 6.08 -1.16 -1.50
N ARG A 222 6.50 -2.07 -2.39
CA ARG A 222 7.72 -2.91 -2.33
C ARG A 222 7.72 -4.00 -1.25
N VAL A 223 6.68 -4.07 -0.41
CA VAL A 223 6.52 -5.12 0.60
C VAL A 223 5.68 -6.26 0.03
N ILE A 224 4.48 -5.91 -0.46
CA ILE A 224 3.70 -6.77 -1.36
C ILE A 224 4.04 -6.33 -2.78
N ARG A 225 4.64 -7.24 -3.55
CA ARG A 225 5.05 -7.00 -4.93
C ARG A 225 3.83 -7.01 -5.84
N THR A 226 3.83 -6.13 -6.83
CA THR A 226 2.79 -6.04 -7.85
C THR A 226 3.43 -6.30 -9.20
N MET A 227 2.85 -7.18 -10.01
CA MET A 227 3.35 -7.49 -11.35
C MET A 227 2.98 -6.43 -12.40
N GLY A 228 3.67 -6.45 -13.53
CA GLY A 228 3.33 -5.67 -14.72
C GLY A 228 3.45 -4.15 -14.49
N THR A 229 2.33 -3.43 -14.61
CA THR A 229 2.27 -1.96 -14.49
C THR A 229 2.58 -1.43 -13.10
N GLY A 230 2.69 -2.31 -12.08
CA GLY A 230 3.01 -1.92 -10.71
C GLY A 230 1.84 -1.32 -9.94
N ASN A 231 0.61 -1.45 -10.46
CA ASN A 231 -0.63 -0.89 -9.92
C ASN A 231 -1.40 -1.92 -9.07
N PRO A 232 -1.39 -1.79 -7.72
CA PRO A 232 -1.93 -2.80 -6.83
C PRO A 232 -3.46 -2.85 -6.90
N VAL A 233 -4.03 -4.04 -6.67
CA VAL A 233 -5.48 -4.20 -6.46
C VAL A 233 -5.83 -3.75 -5.05
N VAL A 234 -6.97 -3.08 -4.93
CA VAL A 234 -7.50 -2.55 -3.67
C VAL A 234 -9.00 -2.75 -3.60
N HIS A 235 -9.50 -2.84 -2.38
CA HIS A 235 -10.93 -3.04 -2.08
C HIS A 235 -11.49 -1.79 -1.39
N VAL A 236 -12.25 -1.00 -2.15
CA VAL A 236 -12.82 0.29 -1.72
C VAL A 236 -14.32 0.30 -2.03
N ASP A 237 -15.15 0.54 -1.03
CA ASP A 237 -16.58 0.80 -1.24
C ASP A 237 -16.81 2.26 -1.64
N LEU A 238 -17.47 2.48 -2.77
CA LEU A 238 -17.79 3.82 -3.30
C LEU A 238 -19.17 4.32 -2.87
N ALA A 239 -20.01 3.49 -2.27
CA ALA A 239 -21.37 3.86 -1.87
C ALA A 239 -21.46 5.18 -1.07
N PRO A 240 -20.54 5.48 -0.12
CA PRO A 240 -20.59 6.74 0.63
C PRO A 240 -20.42 8.02 -0.21
N TRP A 241 -19.91 7.90 -1.44
CA TRP A 241 -19.64 9.03 -2.34
C TRP A 241 -20.44 8.95 -3.65
N ALA A 242 -21.46 8.09 -3.71
CA ALA A 242 -22.22 7.82 -4.92
C ALA A 242 -22.79 9.09 -5.57
N ASP A 243 -23.34 10.03 -4.78
CA ASP A 243 -23.90 11.29 -5.29
C ASP A 243 -22.85 12.22 -5.91
N GLN A 244 -21.67 12.31 -5.30
CA GLN A 244 -20.54 13.07 -5.88
C GLN A 244 -20.06 12.42 -7.17
N ILE A 245 -20.02 11.09 -7.20
CA ILE A 245 -19.61 10.35 -8.39
C ILE A 245 -20.62 10.56 -9.53
N ALA A 246 -21.92 10.52 -9.24
CA ALA A 246 -22.97 10.74 -10.24
C ALA A 246 -22.93 12.17 -10.80
N SER A 247 -22.81 13.18 -9.95
CA SER A 247 -22.78 14.59 -10.35
C SER A 247 -21.54 14.98 -11.15
N ASN A 248 -20.40 14.35 -10.90
CA ASN A 248 -19.12 14.68 -11.56
C ASN A 248 -18.79 13.77 -12.75
N LEU A 249 -19.70 12.90 -13.17
CA LEU A 249 -19.44 11.89 -14.20
C LEU A 249 -19.34 12.51 -15.59
N GLN A 250 -18.23 12.25 -16.28
CA GLN A 250 -17.96 12.76 -17.63
C GLN A 250 -17.38 11.66 -18.53
N LEU A 251 -17.76 11.66 -19.81
CA LEU A 251 -17.11 10.87 -20.84
C LEU A 251 -16.00 11.71 -21.49
N LEU A 252 -14.76 11.25 -21.37
CA LEU A 252 -13.57 11.98 -21.83
C LEU A 252 -12.80 11.17 -22.87
N GLN A 253 -12.22 11.88 -23.84
CA GLN A 253 -11.24 11.33 -24.76
C GLN A 253 -9.84 11.43 -24.13
N ASP A 254 -9.23 10.29 -23.84
CA ASP A 254 -7.90 10.16 -23.27
C ASP A 254 -6.88 9.75 -24.34
N ARG A 255 -5.71 10.39 -24.34
CA ARG A 255 -4.63 10.12 -25.30
C ARG A 255 -3.43 9.58 -24.55
N MET A 256 -3.22 8.27 -24.64
CA MET A 256 -2.12 7.60 -23.94
C MET A 256 -1.02 7.22 -24.93
N LYS A 257 0.24 7.45 -24.54
CA LYS A 257 1.39 6.94 -25.30
C LYS A 257 1.67 5.52 -24.85
N THR A 258 1.54 4.57 -25.77
CA THR A 258 1.85 3.16 -25.56
C THR A 258 3.14 2.83 -26.30
N GLU A 259 4.03 2.06 -25.68
CA GLU A 259 5.22 1.54 -26.32
C GLU A 259 4.85 0.33 -27.20
N THR A 260 5.25 0.33 -28.46
CA THR A 260 5.06 -0.79 -29.37
C THR A 260 6.08 -1.89 -29.04
N PRO A 261 5.80 -3.16 -29.37
CA PRO A 261 6.74 -4.26 -29.13
C PRO A 261 8.13 -4.08 -29.77
N GLN A 262 8.27 -3.15 -30.72
CA GLN A 262 9.50 -2.81 -31.42
C GLN A 262 10.22 -1.56 -30.83
N GLY A 263 9.76 -1.05 -29.68
CA GLY A 263 10.35 0.10 -28.98
C GLY A 263 9.93 1.48 -29.50
N GLY A 264 8.91 1.56 -30.36
CA GLY A 264 8.34 2.84 -30.81
C GLY A 264 7.26 3.35 -29.86
N HIS A 265 6.93 4.65 -29.87
CA HIS A 265 5.80 5.18 -29.12
C HIS A 265 4.62 5.50 -30.04
N HIS A 266 3.48 4.85 -29.81
CA HIS A 266 2.22 5.15 -30.51
C HIS A 266 1.24 5.85 -29.56
N THR A 267 0.55 6.88 -30.05
CA THR A 267 -0.52 7.53 -29.29
C THR A 267 -1.82 6.79 -29.57
N VAL A 268 -2.38 6.16 -28.55
CA VAL A 268 -3.68 5.50 -28.59
C VAL A 268 -4.72 6.43 -27.98
N VAL A 269 -5.77 6.69 -28.75
CA VAL A 269 -6.94 7.40 -28.27
C VAL A 269 -7.91 6.39 -27.68
N ARG A 270 -8.36 6.61 -26.44
CA ARG A 270 -9.40 5.82 -25.79
C ARG A 270 -10.44 6.72 -25.17
N TRP A 271 -11.68 6.26 -25.13
CA TRP A 271 -12.73 6.91 -24.35
C TRP A 271 -12.74 6.35 -22.94
N VAL A 272 -12.90 7.22 -21.93
CA VAL A 272 -12.97 6.84 -20.51
C VAL A 272 -14.11 7.59 -19.83
N HIS A 273 -14.87 6.89 -19.01
CA HIS A 273 -15.75 7.56 -18.05
C HIS A 273 -14.92 7.92 -16.82
N ARG A 274 -14.92 9.19 -16.45
CA ARG A 274 -14.20 9.72 -15.30
C ARG A 274 -15.16 10.42 -14.38
N SER A 275 -14.99 10.20 -13.09
CA SER A 275 -15.66 10.98 -12.05
C SER A 275 -14.72 11.23 -10.88
N THR A 276 -15.12 12.11 -9.97
CA THR A 276 -14.33 12.48 -8.79
C THR A 276 -15.18 12.60 -7.55
N PHE A 277 -14.58 12.31 -6.39
CA PHE A 277 -15.17 12.57 -5.08
C PHE A 277 -14.09 13.01 -4.09
N ILE A 278 -14.51 13.60 -2.97
CA ILE A 278 -13.61 14.11 -1.95
C ILE A 278 -13.72 13.28 -0.67
N ILE A 279 -12.58 12.78 -0.20
CA ILE A 279 -12.44 12.18 1.13
C ILE A 279 -11.91 13.27 2.07
N LYS A 280 -12.71 13.66 3.06
CA LYS A 280 -12.30 14.59 4.11
C LYS A 280 -13.02 14.26 5.42
N PRO A 281 -12.36 14.45 6.58
CA PRO A 281 -13.01 14.23 7.86
C PRO A 281 -14.20 15.19 8.06
N PRO A 282 -15.27 14.77 8.77
CA PRO A 282 -16.39 15.64 9.10
C PRO A 282 -15.95 16.88 9.88
N PRO A 283 -16.69 18.01 9.79
CA PRO A 283 -16.43 19.19 10.60
C PRO A 283 -16.34 18.85 12.09
N GLY A 284 -15.30 19.34 12.77
CA GLY A 284 -15.04 19.05 14.18
C GLY A 284 -14.33 17.72 14.46
N SER A 285 -14.16 16.84 13.47
CA SER A 285 -13.36 15.62 13.59
C SER A 285 -12.03 15.74 12.85
N ARG A 286 -11.02 15.01 13.32
CA ARG A 286 -9.72 14.86 12.63
C ARG A 286 -9.62 13.58 11.81
N SER A 287 -10.58 12.66 11.96
CA SER A 287 -10.53 11.32 11.36
C SER A 287 -11.92 10.80 10.99
N ILE A 288 -11.96 9.88 10.03
CA ILE A 288 -13.18 9.14 9.64
C ILE A 288 -13.04 7.72 10.17
N ARG A 289 -13.99 7.22 10.97
CA ARG A 289 -13.97 5.84 11.46
C ARG A 289 -14.45 4.88 10.38
N ILE A 290 -13.79 3.72 10.30
CA ILE A 290 -14.20 2.62 9.43
C ILE A 290 -15.01 1.63 10.28
N PRO A 291 -16.25 1.29 9.89
CA PRO A 291 -17.00 0.26 10.58
C PRO A 291 -16.33 -1.09 10.33
N VAL A 292 -15.95 -1.76 11.42
CA VAL A 292 -15.42 -3.13 11.40
C VAL A 292 -16.19 -3.99 12.41
N PRO A 293 -16.26 -5.32 12.22
CA PRO A 293 -16.84 -6.22 13.21
C PRO A 293 -16.19 -6.06 14.59
N SER A 294 -16.93 -6.31 15.67
CA SER A 294 -16.38 -6.27 17.03
C SER A 294 -15.30 -7.32 17.28
N THR A 295 -15.24 -8.36 16.46
CA THR A 295 -14.22 -9.40 16.47
C THR A 295 -12.92 -9.00 15.76
N ALA A 296 -12.90 -7.87 15.03
CA ALA A 296 -11.70 -7.40 14.37
C ALA A 296 -10.64 -7.01 15.41
N GLY A 297 -9.41 -7.47 15.19
CA GLY A 297 -8.27 -7.09 16.02
C GLY A 297 -7.90 -5.60 15.92
N PRO A 298 -6.82 -5.17 16.58
CA PRO A 298 -6.35 -3.79 16.52
C PRO A 298 -6.05 -3.34 15.09
N GLY A 299 -6.59 -2.18 14.71
CA GLY A 299 -6.36 -1.59 13.40
C GLY A 299 -4.92 -1.11 13.18
N PRO A 300 -4.59 -0.67 11.97
CA PRO A 300 -3.23 -0.28 11.59
C PRO A 300 -2.72 1.00 12.25
N SER A 301 -3.63 1.85 12.76
CA SER A 301 -3.27 3.09 13.46
C SER A 301 -2.42 2.79 14.70
N PRO A 302 -1.50 3.68 15.10
CA PRO A 302 -0.79 3.57 16.38
C PRO A 302 -1.68 3.39 17.60
N SER A 303 -2.90 3.93 17.56
CA SER A 303 -3.91 3.79 18.60
C SER A 303 -4.73 2.48 18.51
N GLY A 304 -4.43 1.60 17.55
CA GLY A 304 -5.24 0.40 17.25
C GLY A 304 -6.60 0.71 16.62
N ALA A 305 -6.85 1.95 16.20
CA ALA A 305 -8.14 2.37 15.65
C ALA A 305 -8.27 2.06 14.15
N TRP A 306 -9.46 1.64 13.75
CA TRP A 306 -9.87 1.52 12.35
C TRP A 306 -10.41 2.86 11.84
N ILE A 307 -9.55 3.62 11.19
CA ILE A 307 -9.87 4.94 10.62
C ILE A 307 -9.35 5.03 9.19
N ILE A 308 -9.98 5.87 8.35
CA ILE A 308 -9.43 6.18 7.03
C ILE A 308 -8.11 6.92 7.23
N ASP A 309 -7.03 6.35 6.68
CA ASP A 309 -5.69 6.94 6.78
C ASP A 309 -5.66 8.31 6.08
N PRO A 310 -5.05 9.35 6.68
CA PRO A 310 -4.97 10.68 6.10
C PRO A 310 -4.31 10.76 4.71
N GLY A 311 -3.57 9.73 4.29
CA GLY A 311 -3.04 9.60 2.93
C GLY A 311 -4.11 9.47 1.84
N TRP A 312 -5.36 9.17 2.21
CA TRP A 312 -6.51 9.19 1.31
C TRP A 312 -7.23 10.54 1.28
N TYR A 313 -6.94 11.47 2.19
CA TYR A 313 -7.65 12.74 2.24
C TYR A 313 -7.31 13.60 1.01
N GLY A 314 -8.33 14.20 0.43
CA GLY A 314 -8.25 14.94 -0.83
C GLY A 314 -9.19 14.38 -1.88
N THR A 315 -8.81 14.52 -3.14
CA THR A 315 -9.63 14.10 -4.28
C THR A 315 -9.29 12.67 -4.68
N VAL A 316 -10.31 11.85 -4.89
CA VAL A 316 -10.18 10.55 -5.52
C VAL A 316 -10.83 10.63 -6.89
N VAL A 317 -10.05 10.28 -7.92
CA VAL A 317 -10.51 10.20 -9.30
C VAL A 317 -10.77 8.74 -9.64
N VAL A 318 -11.97 8.42 -10.11
CA VAL A 318 -12.34 7.07 -10.53
C VAL A 318 -12.50 7.05 -12.03
N GLU A 319 -11.85 6.10 -12.69
CA GLU A 319 -11.95 5.86 -14.11
C GLU A 319 -12.46 4.44 -14.43
N THR A 320 -13.31 4.36 -15.44
CA THR A 320 -13.74 3.11 -16.07
C THR A 320 -13.69 3.28 -17.60
N GLU A 321 -13.90 2.19 -18.33
CA GLU A 321 -13.94 2.25 -19.79
C GLU A 321 -15.02 3.21 -20.31
N GLY A 322 -14.76 3.88 -21.43
CA GLY A 322 -15.72 4.74 -22.12
C GLY A 322 -16.88 4.00 -22.81
N THR A 323 -17.07 2.71 -22.53
CA THR A 323 -18.16 1.89 -23.05
C THR A 323 -19.40 1.96 -22.15
N ASN A 324 -20.56 1.58 -22.68
CA ASN A 324 -21.80 1.53 -21.91
C ASN A 324 -21.74 0.49 -20.77
N GLU A 325 -21.01 -0.60 -20.98
CA GLU A 325 -20.75 -1.63 -19.98
C GLU A 325 -19.85 -1.10 -18.86
N GLY A 326 -18.80 -0.34 -19.21
CA GLY A 326 -17.93 0.31 -18.24
C GLY A 326 -18.68 1.32 -17.36
N LEU A 327 -19.57 2.10 -17.97
CA LEU A 327 -20.47 3.01 -17.25
C LEU A 327 -21.44 2.26 -16.33
N ALA A 328 -22.08 1.20 -16.84
CA ALA A 328 -23.01 0.38 -16.06
C ALA A 328 -22.33 -0.26 -14.84
N ASP A 329 -21.11 -0.76 -15.00
CA ASP A 329 -20.31 -1.32 -13.90
C ASP A 329 -20.02 -0.26 -12.83
N LEU A 330 -19.63 0.96 -13.22
CA LEU A 330 -19.42 2.06 -12.27
C LEU A 330 -20.72 2.45 -11.54
N GLN A 331 -21.84 2.51 -12.25
CA GLN A 331 -23.15 2.79 -11.65
C GLN A 331 -23.54 1.70 -10.63
N ALA A 332 -23.32 0.43 -10.96
CA ALA A 332 -23.62 -0.70 -10.06
C ALA A 332 -22.76 -0.70 -8.79
N ARG A 333 -21.57 -0.09 -8.82
CA ARG A 333 -20.68 0.11 -7.66
C ARG A 333 -21.14 1.25 -6.75
N CYS A 334 -21.80 2.25 -7.32
CA CYS A 334 -22.27 3.44 -6.62
C CYS A 334 -23.74 3.25 -6.22
N GLN A 335 -23.96 2.59 -5.08
CA GLN A 335 -25.31 2.27 -4.60
C GLN A 335 -26.16 3.54 -4.40
N GLY A 336 -27.41 3.55 -4.88
CA GLY A 336 -28.42 4.56 -4.53
C GLY A 336 -28.40 5.88 -5.31
N ALA A 337 -27.29 6.29 -5.92
CA ALA A 337 -27.20 7.57 -6.64
C ALA A 337 -27.64 7.51 -8.11
N PHE A 338 -27.70 6.31 -8.69
CA PHE A 338 -28.13 6.10 -10.06
C PHE A 338 -29.48 5.37 -10.10
N PRO A 339 -30.36 5.65 -11.08
CA PRO A 339 -31.63 4.94 -11.22
C PRO A 339 -31.40 3.42 -11.30
N LEU A 340 -32.17 2.66 -10.52
CA LEU A 340 -32.15 1.20 -10.55
C LEU A 340 -32.49 0.74 -11.96
N ARG A 341 -31.55 0.05 -12.62
CA ARG A 341 -31.86 -0.69 -13.84
C ARG A 341 -32.69 -1.92 -13.45
N ALA A 342 -33.68 -2.26 -14.26
CA ALA A 342 -34.53 -3.43 -14.06
C ALA A 342 -33.70 -4.72 -14.23
N GLU A 343 -33.03 -5.16 -13.17
CA GLU A 343 -32.40 -6.47 -13.09
C GLU A 343 -33.25 -7.40 -12.23
N GLY A 344 -33.59 -8.56 -12.79
CA GLY A 344 -34.39 -9.59 -12.11
C GLY A 344 -33.72 -10.06 -10.83
N ALA A 345 -34.49 -10.10 -9.75
CA ALA A 345 -34.06 -10.58 -8.45
C ALA A 345 -33.93 -12.12 -8.47
N ALA A 346 -32.73 -12.62 -8.73
CA ALA A 346 -32.36 -14.00 -8.43
C ALA A 346 -31.38 -14.02 -7.25
N MET A 347 -31.79 -14.65 -6.15
CA MET A 347 -30.92 -14.97 -5.02
C MET A 347 -30.05 -16.17 -5.40
N SER A 348 -28.78 -15.93 -5.71
CA SER A 348 -27.81 -16.94 -6.17
C SER A 348 -26.41 -16.61 -5.60
N PRO A 349 -25.48 -17.59 -5.47
CA PRO A 349 -24.06 -17.35 -5.22
C PRO A 349 -23.41 -16.31 -6.15
N GLU A 350 -24.03 -16.01 -7.30
CA GLU A 350 -23.70 -14.86 -8.15
C GLU A 350 -23.77 -13.51 -7.42
N ARG A 351 -24.61 -13.36 -6.39
CA ARG A 351 -24.73 -12.12 -5.61
C ARG A 351 -23.48 -11.85 -4.76
N ALA A 352 -22.87 -12.87 -4.17
CA ALA A 352 -21.64 -12.72 -3.38
C ALA A 352 -20.45 -12.31 -4.27
N HIS A 353 -20.32 -12.93 -5.45
CA HIS A 353 -19.34 -12.49 -6.45
C HIS A 353 -19.62 -11.08 -6.98
N ARG A 354 -20.90 -10.73 -7.14
CA ARG A 354 -21.32 -9.39 -7.57
C ARG A 354 -21.00 -8.33 -6.50
N GLU A 355 -21.18 -8.64 -5.22
CA GLU A 355 -20.83 -7.76 -4.10
C GLU A 355 -19.32 -7.58 -3.96
N GLU A 356 -18.54 -8.66 -4.09
CA GLU A 356 -17.08 -8.59 -4.10
C GLU A 356 -16.58 -7.66 -5.20
N ARG A 357 -17.04 -7.89 -6.43
CA ARG A 357 -16.68 -7.11 -7.61
C ARG A 357 -16.87 -5.62 -7.42
N ARG A 358 -17.90 -5.20 -6.66
CA ARG A 358 -18.21 -3.78 -6.52
C ARG A 358 -17.08 -2.98 -5.89
N THR A 359 -16.30 -3.63 -5.05
CA THR A 359 -15.24 -2.98 -4.27
C THR A 359 -13.87 -3.04 -4.95
N VAL A 360 -13.70 -3.78 -6.04
CA VAL A 360 -12.36 -4.05 -6.60
C VAL A 360 -11.89 -2.95 -7.57
N PHE A 361 -10.78 -2.29 -7.23
CA PHE A 361 -10.14 -1.26 -8.05
C PHE A 361 -8.63 -1.48 -8.14
N ARG A 362 -7.96 -0.81 -9.08
CA ARG A 362 -6.50 -0.63 -9.07
C ARG A 362 -6.14 0.81 -8.80
N ILE A 363 -5.13 1.03 -7.96
CA ILE A 363 -4.51 2.35 -7.81
C ILE A 363 -3.60 2.59 -9.01
N LEU A 364 -3.83 3.68 -9.75
CA LEU A 364 -2.95 4.13 -10.83
C LEU A 364 -1.81 4.98 -10.25
N ARG A 365 -0.69 4.34 -9.91
CA ARG A 365 0.43 4.97 -9.20
C ARG A 365 1.09 6.06 -10.02
N GLU A 366 1.16 5.87 -11.33
CA GLU A 366 1.77 6.80 -12.28
C GLU A 366 1.02 8.13 -12.42
N ARG A 367 -0.26 8.15 -12.00
CA ARG A 367 -1.12 9.36 -12.03
C ARG A 367 -1.40 9.91 -10.63
N SER A 368 -1.32 9.05 -9.61
CA SER A 368 -1.59 9.42 -8.22
C SER A 368 -0.48 10.28 -7.63
N ARG A 369 -0.89 11.25 -6.80
CA ARG A 369 -0.01 12.17 -6.08
C ARG A 369 -0.62 12.48 -4.71
N PRO A 370 0.15 13.00 -3.72
CA PRO A 370 -0.42 13.40 -2.44
C PRO A 370 -1.62 14.36 -2.63
N GLY A 371 -2.76 14.03 -2.02
CA GLY A 371 -4.01 14.79 -2.15
C GLY A 371 -4.86 14.47 -3.39
N GLU A 372 -4.36 13.65 -4.32
CA GLU A 372 -5.11 13.21 -5.51
C GLU A 372 -4.78 11.75 -5.86
N ILE A 373 -5.71 10.83 -5.57
CA ILE A 373 -5.52 9.40 -5.82
C ILE A 373 -6.36 8.95 -7.02
N TRP A 374 -5.75 8.22 -7.94
CA TRP A 374 -6.40 7.72 -9.14
C TRP A 374 -6.72 6.23 -8.98
N LEU A 375 -7.99 5.88 -9.18
CA LEU A 375 -8.51 4.52 -9.14
C LEU A 375 -9.07 4.14 -10.51
N ARG A 376 -8.83 2.90 -10.92
CA ARG A 376 -9.45 2.29 -12.11
C ARG A 376 -10.28 1.09 -11.69
N THR A 377 -11.48 0.94 -12.25
CA THR A 377 -12.28 -0.27 -12.07
C THR A 377 -11.53 -1.51 -12.59
N VAL A 378 -11.54 -2.59 -11.82
CA VAL A 378 -11.07 -3.92 -12.27
C VAL A 378 -12.24 -4.64 -12.92
N ARG A 379 -12.00 -5.18 -14.11
CA ARG A 379 -13.04 -5.85 -14.92
C ARG A 379 -13.03 -7.36 -14.72
N GLU A 380 -14.14 -8.01 -15.03
CA GLU A 380 -14.26 -9.49 -14.96
C GLU A 380 -13.19 -10.19 -15.81
N LYS A 381 -12.88 -9.66 -17.00
CA LYS A 381 -11.84 -10.22 -17.87
C LYS A 381 -10.43 -10.18 -17.28
N GLU A 382 -10.22 -9.42 -16.21
CA GLU A 382 -8.94 -9.37 -15.48
C GLU A 382 -8.89 -10.36 -14.32
N ARG A 383 -10.02 -11.00 -13.99
CA ARG A 383 -10.09 -12.08 -13.01
C ARG A 383 -9.34 -13.28 -13.56
N LEU A 384 -8.51 -13.87 -12.71
CA LEU A 384 -7.86 -15.13 -13.01
C LEU A 384 -8.87 -16.25 -12.77
N LEU A 385 -9.07 -17.11 -13.77
CA LEU A 385 -9.86 -18.32 -13.58
C LEU A 385 -9.17 -19.16 -12.50
N PRO A 386 -9.92 -19.78 -11.57
CA PRO A 386 -9.35 -20.77 -10.67
C PRO A 386 -8.68 -21.86 -11.54
N GLN A 387 -7.39 -22.12 -11.29
CA GLN A 387 -6.67 -23.21 -11.94
C GLN A 387 -7.11 -24.55 -11.36
#